data_AF-A0A847GZ97-F1
#
_entry.id   AF-A0A847GZ97-F1
#
_cell.length_a   1.000
_cell.length_b   1.000
_cell.length_c   1.000
_cell.angle_alpha   90.00
_cell.angle_beta   90.00
_cell.angle_gamma   90.00
#
_symmetry.space_group_name_H-M   'P 1'
#
loop_
_entity.id
_entity.type
_entity.pdbx_description
1 polymer ?
#
loop_
_entity_poly.entity_id
_entity_poly.type
_entity_poly.pdbx_seq_one_letter_code
_entity_poly.pdbx_strand_id
1 'polypeptide(L)'
;MTSTQEDACVVAGAKLIVVLGHANNAVMRMAVEAFLTGRRVADATRCAHLDPIVAEVQKTIDPRRIERWESLPPPEQQACLDDLYRAYVLRVIDRILHESVVLRGLVEVGQLKAVGGMYDVRSGRIDFFESSPATPGSAGPA
;
A
#
# COMPACT_ATOMS: atom_id res chain seq x y z
N MET A 1 20.84 -13.00 -9.50
CA MET A 1 19.48 -13.58 -9.45
C MET A 1 18.54 -12.41 -9.64
N THR A 2 17.81 -12.36 -10.76
CA THR A 2 16.76 -11.38 -11.01
C THR A 2 15.53 -11.74 -10.18
N SER A 3 14.86 -10.75 -9.63
CA SER A 3 13.60 -10.98 -8.89
C SER A 3 12.49 -11.40 -9.86
N THR A 4 11.47 -12.13 -9.41
CA THR A 4 10.33 -12.54 -10.25
C THR A 4 9.66 -11.36 -10.96
N GLN A 5 9.66 -10.18 -10.33
CA GLN A 5 9.10 -8.95 -10.90
C GLN A 5 9.99 -8.40 -12.02
N GLU A 6 11.31 -8.43 -11.85
CA GLU A 6 12.27 -8.04 -12.90
C GLU A 6 12.22 -9.02 -14.07
N ASP A 7 12.17 -10.33 -13.83
CA ASP A 7 12.01 -11.32 -14.89
C ASP A 7 10.71 -11.08 -15.69
N ALA A 8 9.59 -10.84 -14.99
CA ALA A 8 8.32 -10.56 -15.65
C ALA A 8 8.36 -9.29 -16.53
N CYS A 9 8.98 -8.21 -16.06
CA CYS A 9 8.97 -6.93 -16.77
C CYS A 9 10.06 -6.85 -17.86
N VAL A 10 11.26 -7.35 -17.56
CA VAL A 10 12.43 -7.24 -18.45
C VAL A 10 12.46 -8.37 -19.47
N VAL A 11 12.20 -9.62 -19.04
CA VAL A 11 12.32 -10.80 -19.91
C VAL A 11 10.99 -11.10 -20.60
N ALA A 12 9.90 -11.20 -19.83
CA ALA A 12 8.57 -11.49 -20.40
C ALA A 12 7.85 -10.25 -20.96
N GLY A 13 8.38 -9.05 -20.72
CA GLY A 13 7.88 -7.81 -21.31
C GLY A 13 6.59 -7.28 -20.70
N ALA A 14 6.26 -7.66 -19.45
CA ALA A 14 5.11 -7.12 -18.73
C ALA A 14 5.18 -5.58 -18.66
N LYS A 15 4.05 -4.93 -18.92
CA LYS A 15 3.93 -3.47 -18.98
C LYS A 15 3.22 -2.86 -17.77
N LEU A 16 2.74 -3.70 -16.87
CA LEU A 16 1.97 -3.29 -15.69
C LEU A 16 2.34 -4.14 -14.48
N ILE A 17 2.68 -3.48 -13.38
CA ILE A 17 2.70 -4.05 -12.03
C ILE A 17 1.45 -3.59 -11.30
N VAL A 18 0.74 -4.53 -10.67
CA VAL A 18 -0.39 -4.23 -9.79
C VAL A 18 -0.06 -4.72 -8.39
N VAL A 19 -0.12 -3.81 -7.41
CA VAL A 19 -0.10 -4.17 -5.99
C VAL A 19 -1.54 -4.17 -5.48
N LEU A 20 -2.08 -5.36 -5.23
CA LEU A 20 -3.47 -5.55 -4.83
C LEU A 20 -3.59 -5.77 -3.32
N GLY A 21 -4.22 -4.84 -2.62
CA GLY A 21 -4.76 -5.07 -1.28
C GLY A 21 -6.16 -5.66 -1.35
N HIS A 22 -6.65 -6.19 -0.23
CA HIS A 22 -8.03 -6.67 -0.13
C HIS A 22 -8.76 -6.04 1.05
N ALA A 23 -10.02 -5.67 0.81
CA ALA A 23 -10.89 -5.07 1.80
C ALA A 23 -11.17 -6.06 2.94
N ASN A 24 -11.54 -5.49 4.10
CA ASN A 24 -12.06 -6.23 5.25
C ASN A 24 -11.06 -7.18 5.93
N ASN A 25 -9.76 -6.96 5.76
CA ASN A 25 -8.77 -7.66 6.55
C ASN A 25 -8.60 -6.95 7.90
N ALA A 26 -8.86 -7.68 8.97
CA ALA A 26 -8.75 -7.19 10.34
C ALA A 26 -7.36 -6.61 10.68
N VAL A 27 -6.33 -6.93 9.89
CA VAL A 27 -4.94 -6.51 10.09
C VAL A 27 -4.77 -4.99 10.15
N MET A 28 -5.44 -4.17 9.32
CA MET A 28 -5.27 -2.72 9.43
C MET A 28 -5.84 -2.16 10.72
N ARG A 29 -7.03 -2.63 11.13
CA ARG A 29 -7.64 -2.25 12.40
C ARG A 29 -6.73 -2.64 13.55
N MET A 30 -6.26 -3.88 13.54
CA MET A 30 -5.33 -4.39 14.55
C MET A 30 -4.02 -3.60 14.56
N ALA A 31 -3.51 -3.16 13.41
CA ALA A 31 -2.30 -2.35 13.34
C ALA A 31 -2.50 -0.96 13.97
N VAL A 32 -3.65 -0.32 13.73
CA VAL A 32 -4.03 0.95 14.36
C VAL A 32 -4.20 0.79 15.88
N GLU A 33 -4.95 -0.22 16.32
CA GLU A 33 -5.18 -0.48 17.75
C GLU A 33 -3.90 -0.86 18.49
N ALA A 34 -3.04 -1.70 17.88
CA ALA A 34 -1.73 -2.03 18.40
C ALA A 34 -0.82 -0.81 18.47
N PHE A 35 -0.87 0.07 17.46
CA PHE A 35 -0.10 1.31 17.44
C PHE A 35 -0.50 2.25 18.58
N LEU A 36 -1.82 2.40 18.83
CA LEU A 36 -2.35 3.26 19.89
C LEU A 36 -2.08 2.71 21.29
N THR A 37 -2.22 1.39 21.46
CA THR A 37 -2.09 0.75 22.78
C THR A 37 -0.67 0.35 23.15
N GLY A 38 0.27 0.38 22.19
CA GLY A 38 1.64 -0.10 22.35
C GLY A 38 1.76 -1.61 22.56
N ARG A 39 0.67 -2.38 22.37
CA ARG A 39 0.64 -3.84 22.53
C ARG A 39 0.98 -4.53 21.22
N ARG A 40 1.58 -5.74 21.29
CA ARG A 40 1.85 -6.54 20.09
C ARG A 40 0.58 -7.24 19.63
N VAL A 41 0.44 -7.39 18.32
CA VAL A 41 -0.68 -8.10 17.72
C VAL A 41 -0.64 -9.60 18.05
N ALA A 42 0.53 -10.20 18.20
CA ALA A 42 0.69 -11.56 18.69
C ALA A 42 0.13 -11.79 20.10
N ASP A 43 0.00 -10.74 20.93
CA ASP A 43 -0.60 -10.86 22.26
C ASP A 43 -2.13 -10.94 22.18
N ALA A 44 -2.72 -10.37 21.12
CA ALA A 44 -4.17 -10.36 20.88
C ALA A 44 -4.63 -11.45 19.89
N THR A 45 -3.72 -12.02 19.09
CA THR A 45 -4.03 -13.02 18.07
C THR A 45 -3.11 -14.22 18.18
N ARG A 46 -3.66 -15.43 17.98
CA ARG A 46 -2.87 -16.68 17.93
C ARG A 46 -2.00 -16.80 16.66
N CYS A 47 -1.74 -15.71 15.96
CA CYS A 47 -1.07 -15.70 14.66
C CYS A 47 0.26 -14.92 14.76
N ALA A 48 1.32 -15.62 15.18
CA ALA A 48 2.67 -15.05 15.28
C ALA A 48 3.22 -14.47 13.96
N HIS A 49 2.69 -14.89 12.82
CA HIS A 49 3.10 -14.40 11.50
C HIS A 49 2.49 -13.04 11.12
N LEU A 50 1.55 -12.51 11.90
CA LEU A 50 0.96 -11.19 11.63
C LEU A 50 1.86 -10.06 12.09
N ASP A 51 2.72 -10.26 13.07
CA ASP A 51 3.57 -9.21 13.66
C ASP A 51 4.44 -8.49 12.61
N PRO A 52 5.15 -9.17 11.68
CA PRO A 52 5.93 -8.48 10.65
C PRO A 52 5.06 -7.66 9.68
N ILE A 53 3.87 -8.14 9.36
CA ILE A 53 2.93 -7.46 8.46
C ILE A 53 2.38 -6.21 9.15
N VAL A 54 1.99 -6.35 10.41
CA VAL A 54 1.52 -5.25 11.26
C VAL A 54 2.60 -4.20 11.42
N ALA A 55 3.84 -4.60 11.70
CA ALA A 55 4.97 -3.67 11.81
C ALA A 55 5.18 -2.88 10.51
N GLU A 56 5.04 -3.51 9.35
CA GLU A 56 5.14 -2.82 8.06
C GLU A 56 3.97 -1.85 7.83
N VAL A 57 2.76 -2.25 8.18
CA VAL A 57 1.58 -1.37 8.15
C VAL A 57 1.78 -0.16 9.05
N GLN A 58 2.27 -0.37 10.28
CA GLN A 58 2.49 0.69 11.27
C GLN A 58 3.45 1.78 10.78
N LYS A 59 4.42 1.43 9.92
CA LYS A 59 5.30 2.43 9.28
C LYS A 59 4.53 3.41 8.38
N THR A 60 3.32 3.06 7.94
CA THR A 60 2.46 3.85 7.07
C THR A 60 1.43 4.68 7.86
N ILE A 61 1.28 4.43 9.16
CA ILE A 61 0.34 5.18 9.99
C ILE A 61 0.85 6.61 10.16
N ASP A 62 0.00 7.58 9.81
CA ASP A 62 0.16 8.97 10.24
C ASP A 62 -0.59 9.15 11.56
N PRO A 63 0.11 9.41 12.69
CA PRO A 63 -0.52 9.58 14.00
C PRO A 63 -1.62 10.64 14.02
N ARG A 64 -1.51 11.70 13.20
CA ARG A 64 -2.50 12.77 13.12
C ARG A 64 -3.84 12.30 12.57
N ARG A 65 -3.84 11.24 11.77
CA ARG A 65 -5.06 10.68 11.14
C ARG A 65 -5.79 9.70 12.05
N ILE A 66 -5.16 9.25 13.14
CA ILE A 66 -5.73 8.30 14.10
C ILE A 66 -5.81 8.85 15.53
N GLU A 67 -5.43 10.10 15.75
CA GLU A 67 -5.46 10.76 17.07
C GLU A 67 -6.83 10.67 17.76
N ARG A 68 -7.90 10.73 16.97
CA ARG A 68 -9.29 10.69 17.44
C ARG A 68 -9.95 9.33 17.32
N TRP A 69 -9.20 8.27 17.00
CA TRP A 69 -9.71 6.94 16.63
C TRP A 69 -10.84 6.43 17.54
N GLU A 70 -10.65 6.49 18.87
CA GLU A 70 -11.62 6.00 19.85
C GLU A 70 -12.92 6.83 19.88
N SER A 71 -12.86 8.09 19.45
CA SER A 71 -14.02 9.00 19.39
C SER A 71 -14.73 8.99 18.02
N LEU A 72 -14.14 8.34 17.01
CA LEU A 72 -14.72 8.28 15.67
C LEU A 72 -15.87 7.26 15.63
N PRO A 73 -17.02 7.59 15.02
CA PRO A 73 -18.06 6.60 14.75
C PRO A 73 -17.56 5.54 13.77
N PRO A 74 -18.17 4.33 13.74
CA PRO A 74 -17.70 3.23 12.90
C PRO A 74 -17.49 3.54 11.41
N PRO A 75 -18.34 4.36 10.74
CA PRO A 75 -18.12 4.74 9.35
C PRO A 75 -16.85 5.59 9.14
N GLU A 76 -16.53 6.48 10.08
CA GLU A 76 -15.33 7.32 10.01
C GLU A 76 -14.07 6.51 10.29
N GLN A 77 -14.13 5.57 11.24
CA GLN A 77 -13.03 4.60 11.43
C GLN A 77 -12.78 3.79 10.17
N GLN A 78 -13.84 3.35 9.48
CA GLN A 78 -13.69 2.61 8.23
C GLN A 78 -13.03 3.45 7.15
N ALA A 79 -13.40 4.73 7.01
CA ALA A 79 -12.74 5.65 6.09
C ALA A 79 -11.24 5.82 6.40
N CYS A 80 -10.88 5.96 7.69
CA CYS A 80 -9.47 6.00 8.11
C CYS A 80 -8.71 4.72 7.74
N LEU A 81 -9.33 3.54 7.89
CA LEU A 81 -8.74 2.26 7.50
C LEU A 81 -8.56 2.14 6.00
N ASP A 82 -9.54 2.56 5.22
CA ASP A 82 -9.49 2.51 3.75
C ASP A 82 -8.37 3.42 3.22
N ASP A 83 -8.19 4.60 3.82
CA ASP A 83 -7.11 5.51 3.46
C ASP A 83 -5.74 5.01 3.90
N LEU A 84 -5.64 4.40 5.10
CA LEU A 84 -4.41 3.74 5.55
C LEU A 84 -4.03 2.61 4.59
N TYR A 85 -5.02 1.86 4.12
CA TYR A 85 -4.84 0.80 3.13
C TYR A 85 -4.26 1.33 1.82
N ARG A 86 -4.84 2.41 1.28
CA ARG A 86 -4.33 3.06 0.06
C ARG A 86 -2.90 3.51 0.26
N ALA A 87 -2.61 4.21 1.36
CA ALA A 87 -1.26 4.66 1.69
C ALA A 87 -0.27 3.48 1.81
N TYR A 88 -0.68 2.36 2.40
CA TYR A 88 0.14 1.17 2.51
C TYR A 88 0.46 0.55 1.15
N VAL A 89 -0.55 0.40 0.28
CA VAL A 89 -0.35 -0.12 -1.08
C VAL A 89 0.61 0.77 -1.86
N LEU A 90 0.46 2.10 -1.77
CA LEU A 90 1.37 3.04 -2.42
C LEU A 90 2.80 2.92 -1.86
N ARG A 91 2.97 2.79 -0.54
CA ARG A 91 4.28 2.54 0.07
C ARG A 91 4.92 1.25 -0.45
N VAL A 92 4.14 0.19 -0.64
CA VAL A 92 4.65 -1.08 -1.19
C VAL A 92 5.12 -0.89 -2.64
N ILE A 93 4.38 -0.13 -3.45
CA ILE A 93 4.81 0.24 -4.81
C ILE A 93 6.13 1.03 -4.75
N ASP A 94 6.21 2.05 -3.90
CA ASP A 94 7.41 2.85 -3.72
C ASP A 94 8.60 1.99 -3.30
N ARG A 95 8.38 1.01 -2.41
CA ARG A 95 9.43 0.06 -1.99
C ARG A 95 9.91 -0.80 -3.15
N ILE A 96 9.00 -1.36 -3.96
CA ILE A 96 9.35 -2.15 -5.15
C ILE A 96 10.24 -1.33 -6.11
N LEU A 97 9.85 -0.07 -6.36
CA LEU A 97 10.61 0.82 -7.25
C LEU A 97 11.91 1.30 -6.61
N HIS A 98 11.97 1.45 -5.29
CA HIS A 98 13.20 1.81 -4.59
C HIS A 98 14.21 0.66 -4.59
N GLU A 99 13.76 -0.57 -4.37
CA GLU A 99 14.60 -1.76 -4.30
C GLU A 99 15.11 -2.21 -5.68
N SER A 100 14.37 -1.95 -6.76
CA SER A 100 14.80 -2.26 -8.13
C SER A 100 15.01 -1.01 -8.98
N VAL A 101 16.29 -0.67 -9.18
CA VAL A 101 16.72 0.37 -10.13
C VAL A 101 16.24 0.11 -11.55
N VAL A 102 16.07 -1.16 -11.93
CA VAL A 102 15.62 -1.56 -13.28
C VAL A 102 14.14 -1.25 -13.46
N LEU A 103 13.29 -1.70 -12.52
CA LEU A 103 11.85 -1.43 -12.58
C LEU A 103 11.57 0.07 -12.50
N ARG A 104 12.28 0.80 -11.63
CA ARG A 104 12.19 2.25 -11.55
C ARG A 104 12.53 2.93 -12.88
N GLY A 105 13.66 2.54 -13.49
CA GLY A 105 14.06 3.08 -14.79
C GLY A 105 12.99 2.85 -15.87
N LEU A 106 12.37 1.67 -15.89
CA LEU A 106 11.28 1.36 -16.83
C LEU A 106 10.04 2.22 -16.59
N VAL A 107 9.70 2.55 -15.34
CA VAL A 107 8.60 3.46 -15.01
C VAL A 107 8.92 4.89 -15.42
N GLU A 108 10.13 5.37 -15.14
CA GLU A 108 10.58 6.73 -15.46
C GLU A 108 10.54 7.02 -16.98
N VAL A 109 10.87 6.02 -17.81
CA VAL A 109 10.82 6.14 -19.28
C VAL A 109 9.45 5.73 -19.87
N GLY A 110 8.45 5.47 -19.02
CA GLY A 110 7.08 5.17 -19.44
C GLY A 110 6.87 3.78 -20.07
N GLN A 111 7.84 2.86 -19.93
CA GLN A 111 7.78 1.50 -20.47
C GLN A 111 7.12 0.49 -19.52
N LEU A 112 6.95 0.87 -18.26
CA LEU A 112 6.28 0.10 -17.21
C LEU A 112 5.38 1.05 -16.42
N LYS A 113 4.20 0.58 -16.01
CA LYS A 113 3.35 1.30 -15.06
C LYS A 113 3.19 0.48 -13.80
N ALA A 114 3.20 1.13 -12.64
CA ALA A 114 2.89 0.50 -11.36
C ALA A 114 1.63 1.14 -10.78
N VAL A 115 0.63 0.34 -10.42
CA VAL A 115 -0.65 0.82 -9.88
C VAL A 115 -1.05 0.04 -8.63
N GLY A 116 -1.77 0.72 -7.75
CA GLY A 116 -2.41 0.11 -6.58
C GLY A 116 -3.83 -0.36 -6.92
N GLY A 117 -4.29 -1.38 -6.21
CA GLY A 117 -5.68 -1.83 -6.29
C GLY A 117 -6.24 -2.19 -4.92
N MET A 118 -7.54 -1.98 -4.75
CA MET A 118 -8.30 -2.47 -3.60
C MET A 118 -9.35 -3.47 -4.07
N TYR A 119 -9.22 -4.73 -3.66
CA TYR A 119 -10.18 -5.79 -3.95
C TYR A 119 -11.25 -5.89 -2.87
N ASP A 120 -12.52 -5.62 -3.19
CA ASP A 120 -13.64 -5.90 -2.29
C ASP A 120 -14.07 -7.36 -2.41
N VAL A 121 -13.72 -8.15 -1.40
CA VAL A 121 -14.01 -9.59 -1.33
C VAL A 121 -15.51 -9.93 -1.35
N ARG A 122 -16.40 -8.97 -1.03
CA ARG A 122 -17.85 -9.20 -1.02
C ARG A 122 -18.47 -9.00 -2.39
N SER A 123 -18.02 -7.98 -3.12
CA SER A 123 -18.57 -7.61 -4.42
C SER A 123 -17.76 -8.14 -5.61
N GLY A 124 -16.51 -8.58 -5.36
CA GLY A 124 -15.58 -9.00 -6.41
C GLY A 124 -14.96 -7.82 -7.19
N ARG A 125 -15.25 -6.57 -6.80
CA ARG A 125 -14.79 -5.38 -7.52
C ARG A 125 -13.36 -5.02 -7.11
N ILE A 126 -12.61 -4.46 -8.07
CA ILE A 126 -11.29 -3.88 -7.83
C ILE A 126 -11.35 -2.40 -8.16
N ASP A 127 -10.99 -1.57 -7.19
CA ASP A 127 -10.81 -0.13 -7.39
C ASP A 127 -9.31 0.17 -7.53
N PHE A 128 -8.88 0.57 -8.73
CA PHE A 128 -7.50 0.94 -9.01
C PHE A 128 -7.21 2.39 -8.61
N PHE A 129 -5.98 2.64 -8.19
CA PHE A 129 -5.48 3.97 -7.84
C PHE A 129 -3.97 4.07 -8.09
N GLU A 130 -3.49 5.29 -8.29
CA GLU A 130 -2.09 5.58 -8.60
C GLU A 130 -1.51 6.49 -7.52
N SER A 131 -0.22 6.34 -7.20
CA SER A 131 0.50 7.47 -6.62
C SER A 131 0.63 8.48 -7.75
N SER A 132 0.11 9.69 -7.56
CA SER A 132 0.32 10.74 -8.56
C SER A 132 1.83 10.93 -8.69
N PRO A 133 2.44 10.65 -9.86
CA PRO A 133 3.81 11.07 -10.06
C PRO A 133 3.76 12.61 -10.09
N ALA A 134 4.50 13.26 -9.18
CA ALA A 134 4.72 14.69 -9.26
C ALA A 134 5.18 15.00 -10.68
N THR A 135 4.33 15.66 -11.46
CA THR A 135 4.62 15.98 -12.86
C THR A 135 5.76 17.00 -12.84
N PRO A 136 6.93 16.73 -13.45
CA PRO A 136 7.89 17.79 -13.70
C PRO A 136 7.19 18.80 -14.61
N GLY A 137 7.13 20.06 -14.16
CA GLY A 137 6.33 21.11 -14.75
C GLY A 137 6.40 21.16 -16.28
N SER A 138 5.23 21.28 -16.90
CA SER A 138 5.10 21.70 -18.29
C SER A 138 5.66 23.11 -18.44
N ALA A 139 6.94 23.23 -18.80
CA ALA A 139 7.47 24.44 -19.41
C ALA A 139 6.76 24.59 -20.78
N GLY A 140 5.73 25.42 -20.83
CA GLY A 140 5.13 25.85 -22.08
C GLY A 140 6.15 26.68 -22.88
N PRO A 141 6.16 26.55 -24.22
CA PRO A 141 7.04 27.37 -25.04
C PRO A 141 6.58 28.83 -25.00
N ALA A 142 7.52 29.72 -24.69
CA ALA A 142 7.41 31.16 -24.95
C ALA A 142 7.78 31.46 -26.41
#